data_AF-A0A558BKY4-F1
#
_entry.id   AF-A0A558BKY4-F1
#
_cell.length_a   1.000
_cell.length_b   1.000
_cell.length_c   1.000
_cell.angle_alpha   90.00
_cell.angle_beta   90.00
_cell.angle_gamma   90.00
#
_symmetry.space_group_name_H-M   'P 1'
#
loop_
_entity.id
_entity.type
_entity.pdbx_description
1 polymer ?
#
loop_
_entity_poly.entity_id
_entity_poly.type
_entity_poly.pdbx_seq_one_letter_code
_entity_poly.pdbx_strand_id
1 'polypeptide(L)'
;MTVAELAALPGMSTASGVAAASAHARTTGQVLPVLPELRELLPAGGLRRGGTVAVRGSTSLLLALLAEATATGSWAAAVGMPNLGLVAAAEFGIEVRRLALVPRPGAEFAPVTAALLDGMDLVAVAPGAALSPSVARRLS
;
A
#
# COMPACT_ATOMS: atom_id res chain seq x y z
N MET A 1 9.58 28.12 2.00
CA MET A 1 9.65 26.91 1.17
C MET A 1 8.54 26.98 0.13
N THR A 2 8.88 27.16 -1.16
CA THR A 2 7.91 27.32 -2.26
C THR A 2 7.58 25.96 -2.90
N VAL A 3 6.47 25.88 -3.66
CA VAL A 3 6.06 24.65 -4.37
C VAL A 3 7.16 24.16 -5.34
N ALA A 4 7.93 25.09 -5.91
CA ALA A 4 9.08 24.76 -6.76
C ALA A 4 10.23 24.11 -5.98
N GLU A 5 10.52 24.58 -4.76
CA GLU A 5 11.53 23.97 -3.87
C GLU A 5 11.11 22.57 -3.39
N LEU A 6 9.80 22.35 -3.14
CA LEU A 6 9.27 21.04 -2.79
C LEU A 6 9.31 20.06 -3.97
N ALA A 7 8.98 20.52 -5.18
CA ALA A 7 9.04 19.70 -6.40
C ALA A 7 10.47 19.28 -6.77
N ALA A 8 11.47 20.07 -6.39
CA ALA A 8 12.88 19.76 -6.62
C ALA A 8 13.43 18.66 -5.69
N LEU A 9 12.70 18.30 -4.63
CA LEU A 9 13.11 17.23 -3.74
C LEU A 9 12.91 15.86 -4.40
N PRO A 10 13.97 15.04 -4.53
CA PRO A 10 13.88 13.75 -5.21
C PRO A 10 12.87 12.83 -4.51
N GLY A 11 11.82 12.45 -5.25
CA GLY A 11 10.72 11.62 -4.76
C GLY A 11 9.49 12.39 -4.27
N MET A 12 9.49 13.74 -4.31
CA MET A 12 8.29 14.53 -4.02
C MET A 12 7.49 14.78 -5.29
N SER A 13 6.21 14.40 -5.26
CA SER A 13 5.23 14.81 -6.27
C SER A 13 4.43 16.01 -5.77
N THR A 14 4.22 16.98 -6.65
CA THR A 14 3.29 18.09 -6.38
C THR A 14 1.86 17.58 -6.37
N ALA A 15 0.94 18.33 -5.75
CA ALA A 15 -0.48 17.99 -5.77
C ALA A 15 -1.04 17.84 -7.19
N SER A 16 -0.60 18.68 -8.13
CA SER A 16 -0.94 18.57 -9.55
C SER A 16 -0.38 17.31 -10.20
N GLY A 17 0.85 16.91 -9.86
CA GLY A 17 1.46 15.66 -10.32
C GLY A 17 0.71 14.42 -9.80
N VAL A 18 0.29 14.44 -8.53
CA VAL A 18 -0.55 13.37 -7.95
C VAL A 18 -1.91 13.30 -8.65
N ALA A 19 -2.54 14.44 -8.93
CA ALA A 19 -3.82 14.49 -9.65
C ALA A 19 -3.70 13.95 -11.08
N ALA A 20 -2.64 14.33 -11.81
CA ALA A 20 -2.37 13.83 -13.15
C ALA A 20 -2.12 12.31 -13.17
N ALA A 21 -1.30 11.80 -12.24
CA ALA A 21 -1.05 10.36 -12.10
C ALA A 21 -2.33 9.58 -11.74
N SER A 22 -3.19 10.17 -10.91
CA SER A 22 -4.47 9.57 -10.51
C SER A 22 -5.49 9.56 -11.65
N ALA A 23 -5.53 10.61 -12.47
CA ALA A 23 -6.34 10.64 -13.69
C ALA A 23 -5.86 9.59 -14.69
N HIS A 24 -4.54 9.50 -14.90
CA HIS A 24 -3.95 8.50 -15.79
C HIS A 24 -4.28 7.07 -15.33
N ALA A 25 -4.12 6.77 -14.03
CA ALA A 25 -4.41 5.45 -13.48
C ALA A 25 -5.88 5.02 -13.67
N ARG A 26 -6.83 5.95 -13.52
CA ARG A 26 -8.24 5.69 -13.77
C ARG A 26 -8.49 5.33 -15.25
N THR A 27 -7.86 6.06 -16.17
CA THR A 27 -7.98 5.79 -17.61
C THR A 27 -7.35 4.45 -18.01
N THR A 28 -6.24 4.05 -17.38
CA THR A 28 -5.51 2.82 -17.72
C THR A 28 -5.95 1.59 -16.93
N GLY A 29 -6.95 1.72 -16.04
CA GLY A 29 -7.40 0.62 -15.18
C GLY A 29 -6.36 0.19 -14.12
N GLN A 30 -5.40 1.07 -13.80
CA GLN A 30 -4.34 0.81 -12.81
C GLN A 30 -4.77 1.24 -11.40
N VAL A 31 -6.05 1.03 -11.05
CA VAL A 31 -6.64 1.37 -9.75
C VAL A 31 -7.22 0.10 -9.14
N LEU A 32 -6.73 -0.25 -7.97
CA LEU A 32 -7.27 -1.32 -7.15
C LEU A 32 -8.46 -0.80 -6.35
N PRO A 33 -9.53 -1.59 -6.25
CA PRO A 33 -10.75 -1.14 -5.61
C PRO A 33 -10.56 -1.05 -4.11
N VAL A 34 -11.26 -0.11 -3.50
CA VAL A 34 -11.39 0.07 -2.05
C VAL A 34 -12.86 0.09 -1.68
N LEU A 35 -13.13 -0.09 -0.38
CA LEU A 35 -14.48 0.06 0.16
C LEU A 35 -15.09 1.41 -0.26
N PRO A 36 -16.39 1.45 -0.61
CA PRO A 36 -17.06 2.67 -1.09
C PRO A 36 -16.80 3.91 -0.23
N GLU A 37 -16.77 3.73 1.09
CA GLU A 37 -16.58 4.78 2.10
C GLU A 37 -15.17 5.41 2.04
N LEU A 38 -14.18 4.71 1.47
CA LEU A 38 -12.81 5.17 1.35
C LEU A 38 -12.51 5.83 0.00
N ARG A 39 -13.41 5.71 -0.99
CA ARG A 39 -13.16 6.20 -2.36
C ARG A 39 -12.93 7.70 -2.39
N GLU A 40 -13.73 8.47 -1.64
CA GLU A 40 -13.62 9.93 -1.60
C GLU A 40 -12.36 10.43 -0.90
N LEU A 41 -11.71 9.57 -0.09
CA LEU A 41 -10.45 9.89 0.58
C LEU A 41 -9.23 9.71 -0.33
N LEU A 42 -9.38 9.03 -1.47
CA LEU A 42 -8.28 8.68 -2.36
C LEU A 42 -8.38 9.45 -3.68
N PRO A 43 -7.30 10.10 -4.15
CA PRO A 43 -7.33 10.91 -5.37
C PRO A 43 -7.80 10.18 -6.65
N ALA A 44 -7.58 8.86 -6.71
CA ALA A 44 -8.00 8.02 -7.83
C ALA A 44 -9.34 7.30 -7.58
N GLY A 45 -10.00 7.53 -6.45
CA GLY A 45 -11.15 6.73 -6.01
C GLY A 45 -10.79 5.32 -5.54
N GLY A 46 -9.50 5.03 -5.38
CA GLY A 46 -8.95 3.72 -5.05
C GLY A 46 -7.42 3.76 -4.94
N LEU A 47 -6.80 2.58 -4.76
CA LEU A 47 -5.36 2.47 -4.61
C LEU A 47 -4.70 2.40 -5.99
N ARG A 48 -3.86 3.39 -6.31
CA ARG A 48 -3.11 3.41 -7.57
C ARG A 48 -2.00 2.37 -7.56
N ARG A 49 -1.93 1.50 -8.57
CA ARG A 49 -0.78 0.60 -8.79
C ARG A 49 0.49 1.40 -9.05
N GLY A 50 1.63 0.92 -8.53
CA GLY A 50 2.90 1.66 -8.57
C GLY A 50 2.83 2.97 -7.76
N GLY A 51 2.02 2.99 -6.71
CA GLY A 51 1.91 4.08 -5.76
C GLY A 51 1.96 3.57 -4.33
N THR A 52 2.23 4.46 -3.39
CA THR A 52 2.35 4.12 -1.97
C THR A 52 1.36 4.96 -1.15
N VAL A 53 0.66 4.29 -0.23
CA VAL A 53 -0.22 4.95 0.75
C VAL A 53 0.34 4.64 2.15
N ALA A 54 0.54 5.70 2.94
CA ALA A 54 1.00 5.55 4.31
C ALA A 54 -0.19 5.59 5.27
N VAL A 55 -0.43 4.49 5.98
CA VAL A 55 -1.40 4.42 7.08
C VAL A 55 -0.65 4.57 8.40
N ARG A 56 -1.09 5.47 9.28
CA ARG A 56 -0.46 5.71 10.58
C ARG A 56 -1.42 5.41 11.71
N GLY A 57 -0.99 4.58 12.67
CA GLY A 57 -1.72 4.35 13.93
C GLY A 57 -3.04 3.58 13.83
N SER A 58 -3.37 2.98 12.68
CA SER A 58 -4.63 2.25 12.50
C SER A 58 -4.47 0.98 11.67
N THR A 59 -4.50 -0.17 12.33
CA THR A 59 -4.56 -1.49 11.66
C THR A 59 -5.92 -1.70 11.00
N SER A 60 -7.01 -1.23 11.60
CA SER A 60 -8.35 -1.36 11.00
C SER A 60 -8.47 -0.63 9.66
N LEU A 61 -7.91 0.58 9.54
CA LEU A 61 -7.87 1.29 8.27
C LEU A 61 -7.00 0.57 7.23
N LEU A 62 -5.86 0.01 7.66
CA LEU A 62 -5.04 -0.82 6.78
C LEU A 62 -5.84 -2.01 6.25
N LEU A 63 -6.55 -2.74 7.12
CA LEU A 63 -7.37 -3.88 6.72
C LEU A 63 -8.49 -3.45 5.77
N ALA A 64 -9.17 -2.35 6.07
CA ALA A 64 -10.23 -1.79 5.23
C ALA A 64 -9.76 -1.40 3.81
N LEU A 65 -8.52 -0.91 3.68
CA LEU A 65 -7.90 -0.61 2.39
C LEU A 65 -7.55 -1.86 1.57
N LEU A 66 -7.31 -3.00 2.22
CA LEU A 66 -7.00 -4.27 1.57
C LEU A 66 -8.25 -5.09 1.23
N ALA A 67 -9.33 -4.93 2.01
CA ALA A 67 -10.52 -5.77 1.98
C ALA A 67 -11.10 -5.93 0.56
N GLU A 68 -11.56 -4.82 -0.03
CA GLU A 68 -12.23 -4.85 -1.34
C GLU A 68 -11.34 -5.45 -2.43
N ALA A 69 -10.07 -5.03 -2.52
CA ALA A 69 -9.15 -5.55 -3.53
C ALA A 69 -8.98 -7.07 -3.46
N THR A 70 -8.83 -7.61 -2.24
CA THR A 70 -8.69 -9.07 -2.05
C THR A 70 -10.01 -9.82 -2.32
N ALA A 71 -11.15 -9.26 -1.90
CA ALA A 71 -12.47 -9.82 -2.17
C ALA A 71 -12.78 -9.89 -3.67
N THR A 72 -12.30 -8.92 -4.45
CA THR A 72 -12.43 -8.90 -5.93
C THR A 72 -11.34 -9.66 -6.67
N GLY A 73 -10.50 -10.43 -5.95
CA GLY A 73 -9.56 -11.38 -6.55
C GLY A 73 -8.09 -10.98 -6.55
N SER A 74 -7.72 -9.81 -6.01
CA SER A 74 -6.32 -9.40 -5.91
C SER A 74 -5.58 -10.21 -4.84
N TRP A 75 -4.27 -10.41 -5.03
CA TRP A 75 -3.40 -11.00 -4.01
C TRP A 75 -2.73 -9.91 -3.17
N ALA A 76 -2.77 -10.09 -1.85
CA ALA A 76 -2.15 -9.17 -0.91
C ALA A 76 -1.09 -9.88 -0.05
N ALA A 77 -0.11 -9.12 0.44
CA ALA A 77 0.84 -9.59 1.44
C ALA A 77 0.94 -8.61 2.61
N ALA A 78 1.16 -9.13 3.82
CA ALA A 78 1.50 -8.33 4.99
C ALA A 78 2.86 -8.75 5.56
N VAL A 79 3.78 -7.79 5.67
CA VAL A 79 5.19 -8.00 6.04
C VAL A 79 5.53 -7.21 7.29
N GLY A 80 6.14 -7.86 8.28
CA GLY A 80 6.59 -7.23 9.52
C GLY A 80 5.46 -6.87 10.50
N MET A 81 4.30 -7.51 10.38
CA MET A 81 3.14 -7.28 11.23
C MET A 81 2.87 -8.49 12.15
N PRO A 82 3.67 -8.69 13.23
CA PRO A 82 3.59 -9.89 14.08
C PRO A 82 2.25 -10.05 14.80
N ASN A 83 1.54 -8.95 15.03
CA ASN A 83 0.29 -8.92 15.80
C ASN A 83 -0.96 -8.84 14.90
N LEU A 84 -0.83 -9.08 13.58
CA LEU A 84 -1.96 -9.04 12.66
C LEU A 84 -2.85 -10.28 12.84
N GLY A 85 -4.08 -10.09 13.31
CA GLY A 85 -5.05 -11.17 13.50
C GLY A 85 -5.76 -11.54 12.19
N LEU A 86 -5.62 -12.80 11.76
CA LEU A 86 -6.27 -13.30 10.53
C LEU A 86 -7.80 -13.39 10.65
N VAL A 87 -8.32 -13.73 11.84
CA VAL A 87 -9.77 -13.76 12.08
C VAL A 87 -10.34 -12.35 11.97
N ALA A 88 -9.70 -11.36 12.60
CA ALA A 88 -10.08 -9.96 12.44
C ALA A 88 -9.97 -9.51 10.98
N ALA A 89 -8.91 -9.89 10.26
CA ALA A 89 -8.79 -9.60 8.83
C ALA A 89 -10.01 -10.13 8.04
N ALA A 90 -10.43 -11.37 8.29
CA ALA A 90 -11.61 -11.97 7.66
C ALA A 90 -12.91 -11.21 8.01
N GLU A 91 -13.08 -10.80 9.27
CA GLU A 91 -14.23 -9.98 9.71
C GLU A 91 -14.28 -8.62 9.03
N PHE A 92 -13.13 -8.04 8.70
CA PHE A 92 -13.00 -6.82 7.90
C PHE A 92 -13.22 -7.04 6.39
N GLY A 93 -13.51 -8.26 5.95
CA GLY A 93 -13.81 -8.59 4.56
C GLY A 93 -12.58 -8.92 3.71
N ILE A 94 -11.42 -9.17 4.32
CA ILE A 94 -10.25 -9.67 3.58
C ILE A 94 -10.46 -11.12 3.20
N GLU A 95 -10.25 -11.44 1.93
CA GLU A 95 -10.17 -12.83 1.47
C GLU A 95 -8.84 -13.44 1.94
N VAL A 96 -8.85 -14.07 3.12
CA VAL A 96 -7.64 -14.60 3.78
C VAL A 96 -6.91 -15.63 2.90
N ARG A 97 -7.61 -16.35 2.01
CA ARG A 97 -6.96 -17.29 1.08
C ARG A 97 -6.08 -16.60 0.03
N ARG A 98 -6.22 -15.27 -0.11
CA ARG A 98 -5.43 -14.41 -0.99
C ARG A 98 -4.46 -13.50 -0.23
N LEU A 99 -4.28 -13.74 1.07
CA LEU A 99 -3.37 -12.98 1.93
C LEU A 99 -2.15 -13.82 2.30
N ALA A 100 -0.97 -13.41 1.83
CA ALA A 100 0.31 -13.93 2.31
C ALA A 100 0.77 -13.18 3.57
N LEU A 101 1.29 -13.91 4.56
CA LEU A 101 1.80 -13.31 5.79
C LEU A 101 3.29 -13.61 5.98
N VAL A 102 4.07 -12.56 6.23
CA VAL A 102 5.45 -12.66 6.72
C VAL A 102 5.57 -11.84 8.01
N PRO A 103 5.21 -12.41 9.16
CA PRO A 103 5.05 -11.63 10.40
C PRO A 103 6.37 -11.06 10.94
N ARG A 104 7.49 -11.78 10.74
CA ARG A 104 8.81 -11.44 11.28
C ARG A 104 9.90 -11.70 10.24
N PRO A 105 10.07 -10.83 9.23
CA PRO A 105 11.06 -11.04 8.17
C PRO A 105 12.51 -10.80 8.63
N GLY A 106 12.73 -10.12 9.77
CA GLY A 106 14.07 -9.87 10.31
C GLY A 106 14.97 -9.09 9.33
N ALA A 107 16.20 -9.55 9.15
CA ALA A 107 17.16 -8.97 8.21
C ALA A 107 16.68 -9.04 6.75
N GLU A 108 15.80 -10.01 6.43
CA GLU A 108 15.29 -10.25 5.09
C GLU A 108 14.09 -9.35 4.74
N PHE A 109 13.77 -8.33 5.54
CA PHE A 109 12.65 -7.42 5.29
C PHE A 109 12.67 -6.85 3.87
N ALA A 110 13.79 -6.29 3.44
CA ALA A 110 13.91 -5.69 2.12
C ALA A 110 13.81 -6.72 0.97
N PRO A 111 14.59 -7.82 0.94
CA PRO A 111 14.50 -8.81 -0.14
C PRO A 111 13.14 -9.52 -0.19
N VAL A 112 12.54 -9.85 0.96
CA VAL A 112 11.18 -10.43 0.99
C VAL A 112 10.14 -9.45 0.49
N THR A 113 10.21 -8.18 0.90
CA THR A 113 9.26 -7.17 0.40
C THR A 113 9.40 -6.98 -1.10
N ALA A 114 10.62 -6.91 -1.62
CA ALA A 114 10.87 -6.80 -3.07
C ALA A 114 10.28 -7.99 -3.84
N ALA A 115 10.56 -9.22 -3.39
CA ALA A 115 10.01 -10.41 -4.02
C ALA A 115 8.47 -10.47 -3.97
N LEU A 116 7.86 -9.95 -2.90
CA LEU A 116 6.40 -9.86 -2.81
C LEU A 116 5.84 -8.76 -3.72
N LEU A 117 6.53 -7.63 -3.89
CA LEU A 117 6.12 -6.58 -4.83
C LEU A 117 6.15 -7.07 -6.29
N ASP A 118 7.04 -8.00 -6.63
CA ASP A 118 7.11 -8.59 -7.97
C ASP A 118 5.92 -9.55 -8.26
N GLY A 119 5.31 -10.13 -7.22
CA GLY A 119 4.31 -11.20 -7.37
C GLY A 119 2.91 -10.91 -6.80
N MET A 120 2.73 -9.82 -6.04
CA MET A 120 1.48 -9.47 -5.36
C MET A 120 0.92 -8.16 -5.92
N ASP A 121 -0.40 -8.00 -5.87
CA ASP A 121 -1.05 -6.76 -6.28
C ASP A 121 -0.89 -5.65 -5.23
N LEU A 122 -0.83 -6.03 -3.95
CA LEU A 122 -0.70 -5.14 -2.80
C LEU A 122 0.27 -5.71 -1.77
N VAL A 123 1.17 -4.88 -1.25
CA VAL A 123 2.06 -5.27 -0.15
C VAL A 123 1.97 -4.24 0.97
N ALA A 124 1.40 -4.67 2.10
CA ALA A 124 1.35 -3.92 3.33
C ALA A 124 2.60 -4.20 4.16
N VAL A 125 3.33 -3.16 4.55
CA VAL A 125 4.59 -3.30 5.28
C VAL A 125 4.59 -2.51 6.57
N ALA A 126 5.05 -3.13 7.66
CA ALA A 126 5.35 -2.47 8.92
C ALA A 126 6.80 -2.80 9.30
N PRO A 127 7.75 -1.89 9.04
CA PRO A 127 9.13 -2.14 9.44
C PRO A 127 9.24 -2.01 10.96
N GLY A 128 9.76 -3.05 11.63
CA GLY A 128 9.90 -3.09 13.10
C GLY A 128 10.85 -2.03 13.68
N ALA A 129 11.69 -1.42 12.83
CA ALA A 129 12.50 -0.23 13.10
C ALA A 129 12.40 0.70 11.89
N ALA A 130 12.69 2.00 12.05
CA ALA A 130 12.67 2.94 10.93
C ALA A 130 13.59 2.46 9.79
N LEU A 131 13.04 2.26 8.59
CA LEU A 131 13.83 1.93 7.40
C LEU A 131 14.73 3.09 7.03
N SER A 132 15.95 2.80 6.57
CA SER A 132 16.76 3.83 5.94
C SER A 132 16.03 4.37 4.69
N PRO A 133 16.15 5.67 4.36
CA PRO A 133 15.51 6.24 3.19
C PRO A 133 15.86 5.52 1.88
N SER A 134 17.09 5.00 1.79
CA SER A 134 17.56 4.22 0.65
C SER A 134 16.81 2.90 0.48
N VAL A 135 16.50 2.20 1.59
CA VAL A 135 15.72 0.95 1.53
C VAL A 135 14.27 1.23 1.17
N ALA A 136 13.65 2.25 1.79
CA ALA A 136 12.28 2.63 1.46
C ALA A 136 12.11 2.97 -0.03
N ARG A 137 13.08 3.68 -0.62
CA ARG A 137 13.08 4.06 -2.04
C ARG A 137 13.21 2.88 -2.99
N ARG A 138 13.93 1.82 -2.62
CA ARG A 138 14.04 0.60 -3.45
C ARG A 138 12.73 -0.20 -3.53
N LEU A 139 11.77 0.11 -2.68
CA LEU A 139 10.48 -0.58 -2.55
C LEU A 139 9.30 0.25 -3.09
N SER A 140 9.54 1.49 -3.54
CA SER A 140 8.53 2.40 -4.11
C SER A 140 8.66 2.46 -5.63
#